data_AF-A0A4P9WK50-F1
#
_entry.id   AF-A0A4P9WK50-F1
#
_cell.length_a   1.000
_cell.length_b   1.000
_cell.length_c   1.000
_cell.angle_alpha   90.00
_cell.angle_beta   90.00
_cell.angle_gamma   90.00
#
_symmetry.space_group_name_H-M   'P 1'
#
loop_
_entity.id
_entity.type
_entity.pdbx_description
1 polymer ?
#
loop_
_entity_poly.entity_id
_entity_poly.type
_entity_poly.pdbx_seq_one_letter_code
_entity_poly.pdbx_strand_id
1 'polypeptide(L)'
;PDSFVAMQQKHWNPLVSWVHEEFGVELKTTDSILTVKQSDELIAKMRAVVEAMDDLQLAAFEKAVLSAKSFVIGLAVVRRRISVEEAAIAARLEVLHQIERWGEVEDS
;
A
#
# COMPACT_ATOMS: atom_id res chain seq x y z
N PRO A 1 5.33 15.14 11.59
CA PRO A 1 6.27 14.95 12.73
C PRO A 1 7.30 13.86 12.38
N ASP A 2 8.55 13.98 12.84
CA ASP A 2 9.63 13.05 12.46
C ASP A 2 9.33 11.59 12.85
N SER A 3 8.66 11.38 13.99
CA SER A 3 8.21 10.06 14.45
C SER A 3 7.25 9.40 13.45
N PHE A 4 6.32 10.18 12.89
CA PHE A 4 5.39 9.66 11.90
C PHE A 4 6.07 9.37 10.56
N VAL A 5 6.97 10.23 10.10
CA VAL A 5 7.75 10.00 8.88
C VAL A 5 8.59 8.73 9.01
N ALA A 6 9.24 8.51 10.15
CA ALA A 6 9.98 7.28 10.41
C ALA A 6 9.08 6.03 10.39
N MET A 7 7.86 6.13 10.93
CA MET A 7 6.86 5.05 10.87
C MET A 7 6.43 4.76 9.43
N GLN A 8 6.12 5.79 8.63
CA GLN A 8 5.81 5.65 7.22
C GLN A 8 6.95 4.96 6.46
N GLN A 9 8.19 5.44 6.62
CA GLN A 9 9.35 4.86 5.96
C GLN A 9 9.55 3.39 6.34
N LYS A 10 9.43 3.04 7.62
CA LYS A 10 9.59 1.67 8.12
C LYS A 10 8.59 0.69 7.47
N HIS A 11 7.34 1.10 7.28
CA HIS A 11 6.27 0.22 6.82
C HIS A 11 6.00 0.31 5.30
N TRP A 12 6.24 1.46 4.67
CA TRP A 12 5.95 1.66 3.25
C TRP A 12 7.17 1.50 2.34
N ASN A 13 8.37 1.92 2.74
CA ASN A 13 9.54 1.80 1.86
C ASN A 13 9.81 0.35 1.42
N PRO A 14 9.70 -0.68 2.29
CA PRO A 14 9.86 -2.07 1.85
C PRO A 14 8.87 -2.49 0.76
N LEU A 15 7.65 -1.93 0.76
CA LEU A 15 6.65 -2.21 -0.27
C LEU A 15 6.95 -1.47 -1.58
N VAL A 16 7.44 -0.23 -1.49
CA VAL A 16 7.88 0.55 -2.66
C VAL A 16 9.09 -0.13 -3.33
N SER A 17 10.10 -0.52 -2.54
CA SER A 17 11.26 -1.27 -3.03
C SER A 17 10.86 -2.59 -3.66
N TRP A 18 9.93 -3.32 -3.03
CA TRP A 18 9.43 -4.58 -3.57
C TRP A 18 8.76 -4.40 -4.95
N VAL A 19 8.01 -3.33 -5.19
CA VAL A 19 7.42 -3.07 -6.52
C VAL A 19 8.52 -2.95 -7.59
N HIS A 20 9.60 -2.25 -7.27
CA HIS A 20 10.74 -2.14 -8.18
C HIS A 20 11.45 -3.49 -8.39
N GLU A 21 11.74 -4.21 -7.31
CA GLU A 21 12.43 -5.50 -7.37
C GLU A 21 11.64 -6.58 -8.14
N GLU A 22 10.33 -6.66 -7.91
CA GLU A 22 9.47 -7.69 -8.50
C GLU A 22 9.06 -7.36 -9.94
N PHE A 23 8.78 -6.09 -10.23
CA PHE A 23 8.17 -5.69 -11.50
C PHE A 23 9.08 -4.86 -12.40
N GLY A 24 10.25 -4.43 -11.91
CA GLY A 24 11.21 -3.62 -12.66
C GLY A 24 10.72 -2.20 -12.97
N VAL A 25 9.76 -1.67 -12.18
CA VAL A 25 9.18 -0.33 -12.38
C VAL A 25 9.26 0.49 -11.09
N GLU A 26 9.49 1.79 -11.23
CA GLU A 26 9.59 2.69 -10.08
C GLU A 26 8.26 3.36 -9.75
N LEU A 27 7.82 3.21 -8.49
CA LEU A 27 6.68 3.92 -7.94
C LEU A 27 7.12 5.28 -7.38
N LYS A 28 6.56 6.36 -7.92
CA LYS A 28 6.81 7.71 -7.42
C LYS A 28 5.99 7.98 -6.16
N THR A 29 6.64 8.50 -5.13
CA THR A 29 6.01 8.96 -3.90
C THR A 29 6.09 10.49 -3.78
N THR A 30 5.29 11.08 -2.88
CA THR A 30 5.34 12.51 -2.59
C THR A 30 5.03 12.74 -1.11
N ASP A 31 5.57 13.83 -0.57
CA ASP A 31 5.29 14.39 0.75
C ASP A 31 4.35 15.62 0.67
N SER A 32 3.82 15.91 -0.52
CA SER A 32 2.87 16.99 -0.78
C SER A 32 1.42 16.50 -0.76
N ILE A 33 0.48 17.42 -0.56
CA ILE A 33 -0.95 17.18 -0.79
C ILE A 33 -1.30 17.08 -2.29
N LEU A 34 -0.38 17.46 -3.17
CA LEU A 34 -0.55 17.39 -4.62
C LEU A 34 -0.29 15.96 -5.12
N THR A 35 -1.10 15.52 -6.08
CA THR A 35 -0.96 14.20 -6.68
C THR A 35 0.27 14.12 -7.59
N VAL A 36 1.03 13.03 -7.51
CA VAL A 36 2.11 12.72 -8.46
C VAL A 36 1.63 11.74 -9.55
N LYS A 37 1.86 12.09 -10.82
CA LYS A 37 1.55 11.19 -11.94
C LYS A 37 2.63 10.09 -12.04
N GLN A 38 2.19 8.83 -12.02
CA GLN A 38 3.05 7.67 -12.28
C GLN A 38 3.45 7.59 -13.77
N SER A 39 4.53 6.85 -14.09
CA SER A 39 4.90 6.63 -15.49
C SER A 39 3.87 5.75 -16.20
N ASP A 40 3.69 5.96 -17.51
CA ASP A 40 2.79 5.13 -18.31
C ASP A 40 3.27 3.67 -18.34
N GLU A 41 4.59 3.44 -18.24
CA GLU A 41 5.21 2.13 -18.08
C GLU A 41 4.77 1.41 -16.80
N LEU A 42 4.81 2.09 -15.64
CA LEU A 42 4.34 1.52 -14.39
C LEU A 42 2.86 1.15 -14.49
N ILE A 43 2.04 2.04 -15.03
CA ILE A 43 0.60 1.81 -15.18
C ILE A 43 0.34 0.60 -16.09
N ALA A 44 1.04 0.50 -17.23
CA ALA A 44 0.92 -0.64 -18.13
C ALA A 44 1.36 -1.95 -17.47
N LYS A 45 2.47 -1.92 -16.71
CA LYS A 45 2.96 -3.10 -15.98
C LYS A 45 1.98 -3.57 -14.91
N MET A 46 1.46 -2.65 -14.09
CA MET A 46 0.49 -2.98 -13.05
C MET A 46 -0.83 -3.49 -13.65
N ARG A 47 -1.26 -2.93 -14.78
CA ARG A 47 -2.42 -3.44 -15.53
C ARG A 47 -2.21 -4.88 -15.97
N ALA A 48 -1.08 -5.20 -16.60
CA ALA A 48 -0.78 -6.56 -17.03
C ALA A 48 -0.74 -7.56 -15.86
N VAL A 49 -0.28 -7.14 -14.69
CA VAL A 49 -0.30 -7.96 -13.46
C VAL A 49 -1.73 -8.31 -13.05
N VAL A 50 -2.67 -7.37 -13.14
CA VAL A 50 -4.08 -7.57 -12.81
C VAL A 50 -4.77 -8.42 -13.88
N GLU A 51 -4.50 -8.17 -15.16
CA GLU A 51 -5.07 -8.93 -16.29
C GLU A 51 -4.64 -10.40 -16.30
N ALA A 52 -3.51 -10.73 -15.68
CA ALA A 52 -3.03 -12.09 -15.54
C ALA A 52 -3.62 -12.85 -14.34
N MET A 53 -4.43 -12.20 -13.50
CA MET A 53 -5.08 -12.86 -12.36
C MET A 53 -6.26 -13.72 -12.82
N ASP A 54 -6.45 -14.86 -12.18
CA ASP A 54 -7.70 -15.60 -12.31
C ASP A 54 -8.86 -14.92 -11.55
N ASP A 55 -10.09 -15.38 -11.75
CA ASP A 55 -11.29 -14.78 -11.17
C ASP A 55 -11.25 -14.69 -9.63
N LEU A 56 -10.69 -15.70 -8.96
CA LEU A 56 -10.61 -15.72 -7.50
C LEU A 56 -9.52 -14.78 -6.99
N GLN A 57 -8.36 -14.76 -7.65
CA GLN A 57 -7.29 -13.83 -7.37
C GLN A 57 -7.74 -12.37 -7.56
N LEU A 58 -8.46 -12.09 -8.65
CA LEU A 58 -8.97 -10.76 -8.96
C LEU A 58 -10.01 -10.32 -7.92
N ALA A 59 -10.94 -11.20 -7.53
CA ALA A 59 -11.91 -10.91 -6.47
C ALA A 59 -11.23 -10.65 -5.12
N ALA A 60 -10.24 -11.46 -4.74
CA ALA A 60 -9.46 -11.26 -3.51
C ALA A 60 -8.66 -9.95 -3.55
N PHE A 61 -8.06 -9.64 -4.71
CA PHE A 61 -7.31 -8.41 -4.93
C PHE A 61 -8.20 -7.18 -4.80
N GLU A 62 -9.37 -7.17 -5.45
CA GLU A 62 -10.34 -6.07 -5.33
C GLU A 62 -10.70 -5.80 -3.86
N LYS A 63 -11.05 -6.85 -3.10
CA LYS A 63 -11.38 -6.69 -1.67
C LYS A 63 -10.20 -6.19 -0.86
N ALA A 64 -9.00 -6.75 -1.06
CA ALA A 64 -7.81 -6.31 -0.34
C ALA A 64 -7.48 -4.83 -0.62
N VAL A 65 -7.57 -4.39 -1.88
CA VAL A 65 -7.34 -2.99 -2.28
C VAL A 65 -8.38 -2.06 -1.67
N LEU A 66 -9.66 -2.43 -1.71
CA LEU A 66 -10.74 -1.61 -1.14
C LEU A 66 -10.61 -1.47 0.39
N SER A 67 -10.29 -2.56 1.09
CA SER A 67 -10.08 -2.55 2.54
C SER A 67 -8.84 -1.75 2.95
N ALA A 68 -7.72 -1.95 2.25
CA ALA A 68 -6.47 -1.24 2.55
C ALA A 68 -6.42 0.19 1.98
N LYS A 69 -7.35 0.54 1.07
CA LYS A 69 -7.33 1.76 0.24
C LYS A 69 -6.00 1.96 -0.50
N SER A 70 -5.36 0.85 -0.91
CA SER A 70 -4.03 0.86 -1.51
C SER A 70 -3.86 -0.31 -2.46
N PHE A 71 -3.52 0.01 -3.71
CA PHE A 71 -3.20 -0.99 -4.74
C PHE A 71 -2.01 -1.87 -4.32
N VAL A 72 -0.92 -1.24 -3.87
CA VAL A 72 0.34 -1.93 -3.55
C VAL A 72 0.17 -2.85 -2.34
N ILE A 73 -0.50 -2.38 -1.28
CA ILE A 73 -0.75 -3.22 -0.09
C ILE A 73 -1.67 -4.39 -0.46
N GLY A 74 -2.75 -4.14 -1.20
CA GLY A 74 -3.64 -5.21 -1.65
C GLY A 74 -2.92 -6.25 -2.52
N LEU A 75 -2.05 -5.81 -3.43
CA LEU A 75 -1.25 -6.68 -4.29
C LEU A 75 -0.27 -7.51 -3.46
N ALA A 76 0.40 -6.89 -2.48
CA ALA A 76 1.33 -7.56 -1.59
C ALA A 76 0.66 -8.68 -0.78
N VAL A 77 -0.58 -8.49 -0.33
CA VAL A 77 -1.37 -9.52 0.37
C VAL A 77 -1.69 -10.69 -0.57
N VAL A 78 -2.23 -10.42 -1.76
CA VAL A 78 -2.60 -11.48 -2.73
C VAL A 78 -1.37 -12.26 -3.21
N ARG A 79 -0.23 -11.58 -3.36
CA ARG A 79 1.06 -12.20 -3.68
C ARG A 79 1.77 -12.83 -2.47
N ARG A 80 1.15 -12.81 -1.29
CA ARG A 80 1.70 -13.32 -0.02
C ARG A 80 3.08 -12.73 0.32
N ARG A 81 3.34 -11.50 -0.10
CA ARG A 81 4.57 -10.76 0.19
C ARG A 81 4.60 -10.26 1.64
N ILE A 82 3.44 -9.95 2.20
CA ILE A 82 3.23 -9.53 3.58
C ILE A 82 2.04 -10.29 4.18
N SER A 83 2.00 -10.40 5.51
CA SER A 83 0.84 -10.93 6.23
C SER A 83 -0.34 -9.95 6.25
N VAL A 84 -1.51 -10.43 6.65
CA VAL A 84 -2.70 -9.59 6.80
C VAL A 84 -2.52 -8.58 7.94
N GLU A 85 -1.84 -8.98 9.00
CA GLU A 85 -1.52 -8.12 10.16
C GLU A 85 -0.57 -6.98 9.73
N GLU A 86 0.48 -7.31 8.97
CA GLU A 86 1.39 -6.32 8.40
C GLU A 86 0.67 -5.34 7.47
N ALA A 87 -0.22 -5.84 6.63
CA ALA A 87 -1.06 -5.02 5.74
C ALA A 87 -2.01 -4.10 6.53
N ALA A 88 -2.64 -4.62 7.59
CA ALA A 88 -3.57 -3.85 8.43
C ALA A 88 -2.86 -2.73 9.20
N ILE A 89 -1.59 -2.93 9.57
CA ILE A 89 -0.74 -1.87 10.15
C ILE A 89 -0.38 -0.85 9.06
N ALA A 90 0.18 -1.31 7.93
CA ALA A 90 0.63 -0.44 6.85
C ALA A 90 -0.50 0.45 6.28
N ALA A 91 -1.74 -0.04 6.25
CA ALA A 91 -2.88 0.73 5.77
C ALA A 91 -3.38 1.82 6.75
N ARG A 92 -3.00 1.76 8.04
CA ARG A 92 -3.57 2.59 9.12
C ARG A 92 -2.53 3.39 9.90
N LEU A 93 -1.32 3.57 9.37
CA LEU A 93 -0.22 4.20 10.11
C LEU A 93 -0.59 5.57 10.71
N GLU A 94 -1.30 6.42 9.95
CA GLU A 94 -1.77 7.72 10.45
C GLU A 94 -2.66 7.55 11.68
N VAL A 95 -3.71 6.72 11.56
CA VAL A 95 -4.65 6.45 12.65
C VAL A 95 -3.92 5.87 13.87
N LEU A 96 -3.03 4.91 13.66
CA LEU A 96 -2.25 4.30 14.74
C LEU A 96 -1.34 5.33 15.43
N HIS A 97 -0.71 6.22 14.68
CA HIS A 97 0.12 7.29 15.23
C HIS A 97 -0.72 8.29 16.04
N GLN A 98 -1.92 8.63 15.55
CA GLN A 98 -2.84 9.51 16.26
C GLN A 98 -3.35 8.87 17.56
N ILE A 99 -3.71 7.58 17.54
CA ILE A 99 -4.11 6.81 18.72
C ILE A 99 -2.97 6.76 19.75
N GLU A 100 -1.74 6.48 19.31
CA GLU A 100 -0.57 6.47 20.21
C GLU A 100 -0.37 7.84 20.90
N ARG A 101 -0.59 8.93 20.16
CA ARG A 101 -0.32 10.28 20.65
C ARG A 101 -1.44 10.85 21.51
N TRP A 102 -2.69 10.50 21.22
CA TRP A 102 -3.88 11.17 21.75
C TRP A 102 -4.95 10.24 22.33
N GLY A 103 -4.74 8.93 22.28
CA GLY A 103 -5.74 7.93 22.66
C GLY A 103 -6.72 7.60 21.54
N GLU A 104 -7.45 6.50 21.71
CA GLU A 104 -8.47 6.07 20.75
C GLU A 104 -9.76 6.89 20.87
N VAL A 105 -10.41 7.14 19.74
CA VAL A 105 -11.74 7.76 19.68
C VAL A 105 -12.71 6.68 19.22
N GLU A 106 -13.73 6.37 20.02
CA GLU A 106 -14.84 5.53 19.59
C GLU A 106 -15.75 6.35 18.66
N ASP A 107 -15.88 5.92 17.40
CA ASP A 107 -16.95 6.43 16.53
C ASP A 107 -18.29 5.90 17.08
N SER A 108 -19.18 6.81 17.49
CA SER A 108 -20.53 6.52 17.99
C SER A 108 -21.52 6.15 16.89
#